data_AF-A0A9J7M3C8-F1
#
_entry.id   AF-A0A9J7M3C8-F1
#
_cell.length_a   1.000
_cell.length_b   1.000
_cell.length_c   1.000
_cell.angle_alpha   90.00
_cell.angle_beta   90.00
_cell.angle_gamma   90.00
#
_symmetry.space_group_name_H-M   'P 1'
#
loop_
_entity.id
_entity.type
_entity.pdbx_description
1 polymer ?
#
loop_
_entity_poly.entity_id
_entity_poly.type
_entity_poly.pdbx_seq_one_letter_code
_entity_poly.pdbx_strand_id
1 'polypeptide(L)'
;MQTIFAGTRLARVGMTSDNAVRRIRLLAGLINTGTASVKPRFLCSDARVSIGDVSIPLKQPRNPELVPVKYANGTLPQSTMRHLRWIMQKDALGQDVFLIGPPGPLRRALAMQYLEITKREAEYLALSRDSTETDLKQRREIRSGSAFYIDQVHV
;
A
#
# COMPACT_ATOMS: atom_id res chain seq x y z
N MET A 1 16.71 0.36 -71.01
CA MET A 1 16.45 1.33 -69.93
C MET A 1 14.96 1.28 -69.59
N GLN A 2 14.59 0.87 -68.37
CA GLN A 2 13.45 1.32 -67.55
C GLN A 2 13.16 0.25 -66.47
N THR A 3 13.78 0.38 -65.29
CA THR A 3 13.20 0.83 -63.99
C THR A 3 12.24 -0.14 -63.31
N ILE A 4 12.72 -0.70 -62.20
CA ILE A 4 11.99 -1.48 -61.20
C ILE A 4 11.37 -0.48 -60.21
N PHE A 5 10.07 -0.61 -59.90
CA PHE A 5 9.45 0.11 -58.77
C PHE A 5 8.79 -0.87 -57.80
N ALA A 6 9.13 -0.68 -56.53
CA ALA A 6 8.61 -1.40 -55.38
C ALA A 6 7.13 -1.07 -55.09
N GLY A 7 6.36 -2.08 -54.69
CA GLY A 7 4.97 -1.93 -54.23
C GLY A 7 4.79 -2.57 -52.85
N THR A 8 4.93 -1.78 -51.80
CA THR A 8 4.63 -2.17 -50.42
C THR A 8 3.11 -2.21 -50.22
N ARG A 9 2.55 -3.38 -49.92
CA ARG A 9 1.12 -3.56 -49.61
C ARG A 9 0.78 -2.90 -48.26
N LEU A 10 -0.01 -1.83 -48.29
CA LEU A 10 -0.73 -1.30 -47.12
C LEU A 10 -1.93 -2.22 -46.81
N ALA A 11 -1.87 -2.95 -45.69
CA ALA A 11 -3.01 -3.71 -45.19
C ALA A 11 -3.99 -2.77 -44.47
N ARG A 12 -5.15 -2.50 -45.10
CA ARG A 12 -6.32 -1.92 -44.41
C ARG A 12 -6.86 -2.95 -43.43
N VAL A 13 -6.67 -2.73 -42.13
CA VAL A 13 -7.38 -3.48 -41.08
C VAL A 13 -8.79 -2.89 -40.98
N GLY A 14 -9.75 -3.51 -41.67
CA GLY A 14 -11.17 -3.20 -41.50
C GLY A 14 -11.64 -3.68 -40.12
N MET A 15 -12.11 -2.75 -39.29
CA MET A 15 -12.80 -3.07 -38.03
C MET A 15 -14.16 -3.68 -38.36
N THR A 16 -14.25 -5.01 -38.35
CA THR A 16 -15.51 -5.74 -38.43
C THR A 16 -16.27 -5.63 -37.11
N SER A 17 -17.58 -5.41 -37.19
CA SER A 17 -18.51 -5.25 -36.06
C SER A 17 -18.44 -6.38 -35.03
N ASP A 18 -18.04 -7.59 -35.44
CA ASP A 18 -17.87 -8.74 -34.57
C ASP A 18 -16.80 -8.55 -33.49
N ASN A 19 -15.72 -7.81 -33.77
CA ASN A 19 -14.69 -7.53 -32.78
C ASN A 19 -15.18 -6.53 -31.72
N ALA A 20 -16.06 -5.60 -32.09
CA ALA A 20 -16.70 -4.69 -31.15
C ALA A 20 -17.66 -5.44 -30.22
N VAL A 21 -18.48 -6.36 -30.77
CA VAL A 21 -19.40 -7.19 -29.99
C VAL A 21 -18.64 -8.15 -29.07
N ARG A 22 -17.51 -8.72 -29.52
CA ARG A 22 -16.62 -9.55 -28.68
C ARG A 22 -16.01 -8.76 -27.53
N ARG A 23 -15.57 -7.52 -27.77
CA ARG A 23 -15.08 -6.62 -26.70
C ARG A 23 -16.18 -6.27 -25.71
N ILE A 24 -17.40 -5.97 -26.18
CA ILE A 24 -18.54 -5.67 -25.32
C ILE A 24 -18.92 -6.89 -24.47
N ARG A 25 -18.86 -8.12 -25.01
CA ARG A 25 -19.09 -9.35 -24.23
C ARG A 25 -18.00 -9.62 -23.20
N LEU A 26 -16.73 -9.37 -23.52
CA LEU A 26 -15.65 -9.46 -22.52
C LEU A 26 -15.79 -8.42 -21.42
N LEU A 27 -16.23 -7.20 -21.75
CA LEU A 27 -16.47 -6.13 -20.80
C LEU A 27 -17.72 -6.41 -19.94
N ALA A 28 -18.79 -6.94 -20.54
CA ALA A 28 -19.98 -7.38 -19.82
C ALA A 28 -19.69 -8.58 -18.87
N GLY A 29 -18.79 -9.48 -19.26
CA GLY A 29 -18.31 -10.57 -18.40
C GLY A 29 -17.53 -10.05 -17.18
N LEU A 30 -16.79 -8.94 -17.31
CA LEU A 30 -16.10 -8.28 -16.20
C LEU A 30 -17.05 -7.50 -15.28
N ILE A 31 -18.17 -6.98 -15.80
CA ILE A 31 -19.19 -6.29 -15.00
C ILE A 31 -20.07 -7.28 -14.24
N ASN A 32 -20.33 -8.48 -14.79
CA ASN A 32 -21.21 -9.47 -14.20
C ASN A 32 -20.53 -10.42 -13.20
N THR A 33 -19.21 -10.30 -13.00
CA THR A 33 -18.58 -10.79 -11.75
C THR A 33 -18.98 -9.82 -10.65
N GLY A 34 -20.19 -10.03 -10.11
CA GLY A 34 -20.76 -9.22 -9.06
C GLY A 34 -19.70 -8.93 -8.01
N THR A 35 -19.61 -7.65 -7.63
CA THR A 35 -18.87 -7.11 -6.48
C THR A 35 -18.28 -8.21 -5.62
N ALA A 36 -17.15 -8.75 -6.07
CA ALA A 36 -16.46 -9.79 -5.35
C ALA A 36 -15.79 -9.04 -4.20
N SER A 37 -16.59 -8.86 -3.16
CA SER A 37 -16.14 -8.68 -1.80
C SER A 37 -15.21 -9.86 -1.55
N VAL A 38 -13.95 -9.70 -1.91
CA VAL A 38 -12.90 -10.58 -1.47
C VAL A 38 -12.86 -10.32 0.02
N LYS A 39 -13.55 -11.18 0.80
CA LYS A 39 -13.27 -11.32 2.21
C LYS A 39 -11.77 -11.52 2.28
N PRO A 40 -10.99 -10.61 2.89
CA PRO A 40 -9.58 -10.86 3.03
C PRO A 40 -9.47 -12.14 3.86
N ARG A 41 -9.03 -13.22 3.23
CA ARG A 41 -8.63 -14.42 3.96
C ARG A 41 -7.32 -14.07 4.64
N PHE A 42 -7.41 -13.32 5.73
CA PHE A 42 -6.33 -13.28 6.70
C PHE A 42 -6.27 -14.68 7.28
N LEU A 43 -5.42 -15.53 6.72
CA LEU A 43 -5.03 -16.79 7.34
C LEU A 43 -4.14 -16.41 8.51
N CYS A 44 -4.76 -16.04 9.63
CA CYS A 44 -4.07 -15.86 10.89
C CYS A 44 -3.82 -17.27 11.44
N SER A 45 -2.73 -17.91 11.03
CA SER A 45 -2.09 -18.89 11.92
C SER A 45 -1.37 -18.07 12.99
N ASP A 46 -1.44 -18.46 14.27
CA ASP A 46 -1.10 -17.70 15.49
C ASP A 46 0.20 -16.84 15.50
N ALA A 47 1.05 -16.87 14.47
CA ALA A 47 2.25 -16.09 14.36
C ALA A 47 2.47 -15.36 13.01
N ARG A 48 1.58 -15.44 12.02
CA ARG A 48 1.82 -14.84 10.68
C ARG A 48 0.56 -14.27 10.04
N VAL A 49 0.71 -13.13 9.37
CA VAL A 49 -0.30 -12.56 8.47
C VAL A 49 0.14 -12.77 7.04
N SER A 50 -0.80 -13.11 6.17
CA SER A 50 -0.58 -13.22 4.72
C SER A 50 -1.53 -12.31 3.93
N ILE A 51 -0.99 -11.55 2.97
CA ILE A 51 -1.78 -10.80 1.98
C ILE A 51 -1.39 -11.33 0.59
N GLY A 52 -2.22 -12.22 0.04
CA GLY A 52 -1.93 -12.88 -1.22
C GLY A 52 -0.76 -13.87 -1.10
N ASP A 53 0.37 -13.55 -1.74
CA ASP A 53 1.60 -14.34 -1.79
C ASP A 53 2.63 -13.95 -0.71
N VAL A 54 2.46 -12.80 -0.05
CA VAL A 54 3.44 -12.27 0.90
C VAL A 54 2.98 -12.59 2.32
N SER A 55 3.89 -13.07 3.17
CA SER A 55 3.63 -13.35 4.57
C SER A 55 4.66 -12.70 5.50
N ILE A 56 4.19 -12.09 6.58
CA ILE A 56 5.01 -11.43 7.60
C ILE A 56 4.68 -12.01 8.97
N PRO A 57 5.69 -12.28 9.82
CA PRO A 57 5.45 -12.71 11.19
C PRO A 57 4.85 -11.57 12.02
N LEU A 58 3.84 -11.90 12.83
CA LEU A 58 3.27 -10.98 13.81
C LEU A 58 4.21 -10.86 15.01
N LYS A 59 4.43 -9.63 15.46
CA LYS A 59 5.14 -9.33 16.70
C LYS A 59 4.14 -8.84 17.74
N GLN A 60 4.28 -9.27 18.99
CA GLN A 60 3.47 -8.73 20.08
C GLN A 60 3.90 -7.27 20.34
N PRO A 61 2.96 -6.31 20.34
CA PRO A 61 3.27 -4.93 20.69
C PRO A 61 3.62 -4.84 22.17
N ARG A 62 4.56 -3.95 22.51
CA ARG A 62 4.93 -3.58 23.88
C ARG A 62 3.84 -2.71 24.52
N ASN A 63 3.26 -1.80 23.74
CA ASN A 63 2.24 -0.82 24.12
C ASN A 63 1.03 -0.97 23.17
N PRO A 64 0.05 -1.84 23.51
CA PRO A 64 -1.09 -2.13 22.62
C PRO A 64 -1.98 -0.92 22.34
N GLU A 65 -1.95 0.11 23.17
CA GLU A 65 -2.67 1.38 22.98
C GLU A 65 -2.17 2.20 21.80
N LEU A 66 -0.92 2.01 21.38
CA LEU A 66 -0.33 2.69 20.22
C LEU A 66 -0.64 1.98 18.90
N VAL A 67 -1.32 0.83 18.96
CA VAL A 67 -1.74 0.10 17.75
C VAL A 67 -3.04 0.71 17.23
N PRO A 68 -3.09 1.18 15.96
CA PRO A 68 -4.32 1.70 15.38
C PRO A 68 -5.45 0.68 15.40
N VAL A 69 -6.67 1.13 15.67
CA VAL A 69 -7.87 0.29 15.73
C VAL A 69 -8.96 0.89 14.82
N LYS A 70 -9.82 0.04 14.24
CA LYS A 70 -11.01 0.39 13.44
C LYS A 70 -10.75 0.75 11.97
N TYR A 71 -9.56 0.50 11.44
CA TYR A 71 -9.20 0.76 10.03
C TYR A 71 -9.41 -0.47 9.13
N ALA A 72 -9.31 -1.69 9.66
CA ALA A 72 -9.42 -2.94 8.91
C ALA A 72 -10.84 -3.54 8.86
N ASN A 73 -11.85 -2.84 9.35
CA ASN A 73 -13.20 -3.37 9.50
C ASN A 73 -13.93 -3.44 8.14
N GLY A 74 -14.31 -4.66 7.73
CA GLY A 74 -15.22 -4.91 6.61
C GLY A 74 -14.57 -5.44 5.34
N THR A 75 -15.31 -5.31 4.23
CA THR A 75 -14.82 -5.69 2.89
C THR A 75 -13.89 -4.61 2.36
N LEU A 76 -12.66 -4.97 2.04
CA LEU A 76 -11.70 -4.03 1.47
C LEU A 76 -11.82 -4.00 -0.05
N PRO A 77 -11.81 -2.81 -0.67
CA PRO A 77 -11.76 -2.71 -2.13
C PRO A 77 -10.43 -3.26 -2.65
N GLN A 78 -10.45 -3.82 -3.86
CA GLN A 78 -9.28 -4.46 -4.47
C GLN A 78 -8.09 -3.51 -4.65
N SER A 79 -8.36 -2.22 -4.86
CA SER A 79 -7.32 -1.18 -4.93
C SER A 79 -6.54 -1.07 -3.62
N THR A 80 -7.23 -0.98 -2.49
CA THR A 80 -6.63 -0.96 -1.14
C THR A 80 -5.82 -2.23 -0.88
N MET A 81 -6.36 -3.41 -1.24
CA MET A 81 -5.62 -4.67 -1.08
C MET A 81 -4.30 -4.69 -1.88
N ARG A 82 -4.30 -4.13 -3.10
CA ARG A 82 -3.07 -4.01 -3.90
C ARG A 82 -2.03 -3.11 -3.22
N HIS A 83 -2.45 -1.99 -2.63
CA HIS A 83 -1.55 -1.10 -1.90
C HIS A 83 -0.99 -1.76 -0.64
N LEU A 84 -1.84 -2.42 0.16
CA LEU A 84 -1.42 -3.14 1.36
C LEU A 84 -0.43 -4.26 1.04
N ARG A 85 -0.68 -5.02 -0.04
CA ARG A 85 0.26 -6.04 -0.53
C ARG A 85 1.62 -5.44 -0.89
N TRP A 86 1.64 -4.30 -1.57
CA TRP A 86 2.89 -3.63 -1.94
C TRP A 86 3.66 -3.10 -0.72
N ILE A 87 2.96 -2.50 0.25
CA ILE A 87 3.56 -2.08 1.53
C ILE A 87 4.18 -3.29 2.23
N MET A 88 3.45 -4.41 2.28
CA MET A 88 3.92 -5.65 2.89
C MET A 88 5.17 -6.22 2.19
N GLN A 89 5.24 -6.14 0.86
CA GLN A 89 6.44 -6.52 0.12
C GLN A 89 7.65 -5.66 0.49
N LYS A 90 7.44 -4.35 0.69
CA LYS A 90 8.50 -3.42 1.04
C LYS A 90 8.98 -3.60 2.48
N ASP A 91 8.06 -3.81 3.42
CA ASP A 91 8.38 -4.13 4.81
C ASP A 91 9.14 -5.46 4.93
N ALA A 92 8.76 -6.48 4.15
CA ALA A 92 9.51 -7.75 4.10
C ALA A 92 10.95 -7.59 3.58
N LEU A 93 11.21 -6.57 2.76
CA LEU A 93 12.55 -6.21 2.28
C LEU A 93 13.31 -5.29 3.26
N GLY A 94 12.67 -4.81 4.33
CA GLY A 94 13.24 -3.83 5.24
C GLY A 94 13.49 -2.46 4.59
N GLN A 95 12.69 -2.09 3.59
CA GLN A 95 12.78 -0.80 2.90
C GLN A 95 11.75 0.20 3.44
N ASP A 96 12.14 1.47 3.51
CA ASP A 96 11.22 2.56 3.84
C ASP A 96 10.14 2.73 2.76
N VAL A 97 8.95 3.11 3.22
CA VAL A 97 7.76 3.24 2.36
C VAL A 97 7.25 4.67 2.37
N PHE A 98 7.20 5.27 1.19
CA PHE A 98 6.60 6.59 0.97
C PHE A 98 5.31 6.47 0.16
N LEU A 99 4.20 6.98 0.71
CA LEU A 99 2.90 7.02 0.03
C LEU A 99 2.65 8.42 -0.55
N ILE A 100 2.76 8.54 -1.88
CA ILE A 100 2.59 9.81 -2.61
C ILE A 100 1.26 9.78 -3.36
N GLY A 101 0.53 10.89 -3.36
CA GLY A 101 -0.74 11.01 -4.05
C GLY A 101 -1.42 12.35 -3.83
N PRO A 102 -2.60 12.58 -4.43
CA PRO A 102 -3.38 13.79 -4.24
C PRO A 102 -3.74 13.98 -2.76
N PRO A 103 -3.93 15.22 -2.28
CA PRO A 103 -4.33 15.49 -0.90
C PRO A 103 -5.58 14.69 -0.54
N GLY A 104 -5.56 14.00 0.60
CA GLY A 104 -6.69 13.18 1.05
C GLY A 104 -6.34 12.18 2.16
N PRO A 105 -7.36 11.62 2.83
CA PRO A 105 -7.19 10.75 4.00
C PRO A 105 -6.70 9.35 3.65
N LEU A 106 -6.82 8.93 2.39
CA LEU A 106 -6.59 7.54 1.95
C LEU A 106 -5.19 7.02 2.31
N ARG A 107 -4.14 7.83 2.16
CA ARG A 107 -2.76 7.41 2.44
C ARG A 107 -2.53 7.14 3.92
N ARG A 108 -3.05 8.02 4.78
CA ARG A 108 -3.01 7.83 6.24
C ARG A 108 -3.83 6.59 6.61
N ALA A 109 -5.02 6.43 6.04
CA ALA A 109 -5.87 5.27 6.30
C ALA A 109 -5.18 3.96 5.90
N LEU A 110 -4.51 3.91 4.75
CA LEU A 110 -3.74 2.74 4.30
C LEU A 110 -2.59 2.39 5.27
N ALA A 111 -1.83 3.40 5.72
CA ALA A 111 -0.76 3.19 6.69
C ALA A 111 -1.30 2.67 8.03
N MET A 112 -2.35 3.30 8.58
CA MET A 112 -2.97 2.87 9.84
C MET A 112 -3.58 1.48 9.72
N GLN A 113 -4.21 1.17 8.59
CA GLN A 113 -4.77 -0.15 8.31
C GLN A 113 -3.70 -1.23 8.23
N TYR A 114 -2.56 -0.95 7.60
CA TYR A 114 -1.44 -1.87 7.54
C TYR A 114 -0.89 -2.19 8.94
N LEU A 115 -0.74 -1.16 9.79
CA LEU A 115 -0.25 -1.30 11.16
C LEU A 115 -1.24 -2.05 12.05
N GLU A 116 -2.54 -1.84 11.88
CA GLU A 116 -3.58 -2.59 12.59
C GLU A 116 -3.55 -4.10 12.25
N ILE A 117 -3.37 -4.44 10.97
CA ILE A 117 -3.29 -5.83 10.50
C ILE A 117 -2.01 -6.50 11.02
N THR A 118 -0.88 -5.79 10.99
CA THR A 118 0.43 -6.32 11.42
C THR A 118 0.68 -6.21 12.93
N LYS A 119 -0.26 -5.62 13.68
CA LYS A 119 -0.16 -5.37 15.13
C LYS A 119 1.09 -4.59 15.53
N ARG A 120 1.44 -3.59 14.71
CA ARG A 120 2.58 -2.71 14.95
C ARG A 120 2.14 -1.39 15.55
N GLU A 121 2.98 -0.88 16.44
CA GLU A 121 2.82 0.42 17.08
C GLU A 121 3.11 1.53 16.07
N ALA A 122 2.37 2.62 16.16
CA ALA A 122 2.46 3.75 15.26
C ALA A 122 2.65 5.05 16.03
N GLU A 123 3.70 5.79 15.70
CA GLU A 123 3.88 7.15 16.21
C GLU A 123 3.65 8.17 15.09
N TYR A 124 2.91 9.23 15.40
CA TYR A 124 2.58 10.26 14.44
C TYR A 124 3.49 11.47 14.62
N LEU A 125 4.33 11.71 13.61
CA LEU A 125 5.11 12.94 13.48
C LEU A 125 4.56 13.80 12.35
N ALA A 126 4.08 15.00 12.70
CA ALA A 126 3.71 16.01 11.72
C ALA A 126 4.94 16.83 11.32
N LEU A 127 5.30 16.84 10.04
CA LEU A 127 6.36 17.69 9.51
C LEU A 127 5.75 18.94 8.88
N SER A 128 6.18 20.11 9.34
CA SER A 128 5.86 21.41 8.78
C SER A 128 7.12 22.07 8.20
N ARG A 129 6.97 23.21 7.52
CA ARG A 129 8.13 24.01 7.07
C ARG A 129 8.99 24.48 8.25
N ASP A 130 8.37 24.63 9.42
CA ASP A 130 9.01 25.13 10.64
C ASP A 130 9.60 24.01 11.49
N SER A 131 9.38 22.73 11.12
CA SER A 131 10.03 21.59 11.78
C SER A 131 11.54 21.63 11.50
N THR A 132 12.33 21.77 12.55
CA THR A 132 13.79 21.85 12.47
C THR A 132 14.43 20.47 12.69
N GLU A 133 15.71 20.33 12.31
CA GLU A 133 16.49 19.12 12.61
C GLU A 133 16.54 18.82 14.12
N THR A 134 16.46 19.85 14.96
CA THR A 134 16.41 19.71 16.42
C THR A 134 15.17 18.95 16.89
N ASP A 135 14.06 19.04 16.15
CA ASP A 135 12.81 18.35 16.47
C ASP A 135 12.84 16.86 16.07
N LEU A 136 13.75 16.50 15.16
CA LEU A 136 13.95 15.13 14.68
C LEU A 136 15.09 14.42 15.42
N LYS A 137 16.02 15.18 16.02
CA LYS A 137 17.19 14.65 16.70
C LYS A 137 16.88 14.24 18.14
N GLN A 138 17.61 13.22 18.58
CA GLN A 138 17.67 12.82 19.97
C GLN A 138 18.31 13.93 20.82
N ARG A 139 17.65 14.31 21.91
CA ARG A 139 18.15 15.32 22.85
C ARG A 139 18.84 14.61 24.02
N ARG A 140 20.05 15.07 24.33
CA ARG A 140 20.76 14.64 25.54
C ARG A 140 20.26 15.44 26.74
N GLU A 141 19.65 14.76 27.70
CA GLU A 141 19.28 15.30 29.02
C GLU A 141 20.25 14.78 30.08
N ILE A 142 20.61 15.60 31.07
CA ILE A 142 21.42 15.16 32.21
C ILE A 142 20.50 15.10 33.41
N ARG A 143 20.25 13.89 33.92
CA ARG A 143 19.49 13.68 35.17
C ARG A 143 20.43 13.05 36.20
N SER A 144 20.52 13.68 37.37
CA SER A 144 21.32 13.19 38.51
C SER A 144 22.77 12.83 38.15
N GLY A 145 23.43 13.66 37.33
CA GLY A 145 24.82 13.45 36.91
C GLY A 145 25.04 12.41 35.81
N SER A 146 23.98 11.75 35.32
CA SER A 146 24.05 10.79 34.20
C SER A 146 23.40 11.36 32.95
N ALA A 147 24.00 11.08 31.78
CA ALA A 147 23.45 11.49 30.49
C ALA A 147 22.42 10.49 29.99
N PHE A 148 21.19 10.95 29.78
CA PHE A 148 20.10 10.26 29.14
C PHE A 148 19.89 10.83 27.74
N TYR A 149 19.55 9.97 26.80
CA TYR A 149 19.25 10.36 25.45
C TYR A 149 17.77 10.07 25.22
N ILE A 150 17.00 11.12 24.96
CA ILE A 150 15.55 11.05 24.79
C ILE A 150 15.25 11.47 23.37
N ASP A 151 14.59 10.60 22.62
CA ASP A 151 14.10 10.92 21.29
C ASP A 151 12.95 11.94 21.44
N GLN A 152 13.00 13.01 20.66
CA GLN A 152 11.95 14.03 20.67
C GLN A 152 10.58 13.47 20.29
N VAL A 153 10.60 12.43 19.46
CA VAL A 153 9.45 11.63 19.07
C VAL A 153 9.37 10.47 20.06
N HIS A 154 8.67 10.77 21.17
CA HIS A 154 8.17 9.82 22.15
C HIS A 154 6.87 10.39 22.74
N VAL A 155 5.75 10.19 22.04
CA VAL A 155 4.39 10.46 22.55
C VAL A 155 3.83 9.26 23.30
#